data_AF-A0A238FLU9-F1
#
_entry.id   AF-A0A238FLU9-F1
#
_cell.length_a   1.000
_cell.length_b   1.000
_cell.length_c   1.000
_cell.angle_alpha   90.00
_cell.angle_beta   90.00
_cell.angle_gamma   90.00
#
_symmetry.space_group_name_H-M   'P 1'
#
loop_
_entity.id
_entity.type
_entity.pdbx_description
1 polymer ?
#
loop_
_entity_poly.entity_id
_entity_poly.type
_entity_poly.pdbx_seq_one_letter_code
_entity_poly.pdbx_strand_id
1 'polypeptide(L)'
;MTTIPARLARLTTSSTSWNDARCRARSLYRAWHRSAPEIVQLYAVNFPASAVRAKVRQEFERNQLVDDLQTYDVLLLKGHQEYQETMNGWKMESQLLRWFQQEELPARPDNFLDAFYLSRDDGKVVQPTS
;
A
#
# COMPACT_ATOMS: atom_id res chain seq x y z
N MET A 1 -31.42 12.37 -14.01
CA MET A 1 -30.09 12.30 -14.65
C MET A 1 -29.37 11.08 -14.12
N THR A 2 -28.95 10.15 -14.98
CA THR A 2 -28.09 9.02 -14.61
C THR A 2 -26.65 9.37 -14.97
N THR A 3 -25.72 9.26 -14.02
CA THR A 3 -24.28 9.53 -14.23
C THR A 3 -23.53 8.21 -14.47
N ILE A 4 -22.67 8.18 -15.48
CA ILE A 4 -21.84 7.00 -15.82
C ILE A 4 -20.63 6.97 -14.88
N PRO A 5 -20.28 5.81 -14.28
CA PRO A 5 -19.14 5.72 -13.38
C PRO A 5 -17.80 5.83 -14.12
N ALA A 6 -16.76 6.28 -13.40
CA ALA A 6 -15.41 6.37 -13.94
C ALA A 6 -14.82 4.99 -14.27
N ARG A 7 -13.78 4.97 -15.12
CA ARG A 7 -13.04 3.76 -15.45
C ARG A 7 -12.55 3.06 -14.18
N LEU A 8 -12.71 1.73 -14.16
CA LEU A 8 -12.37 0.82 -13.05
C LEU A 8 -13.15 1.03 -11.74
N ALA A 9 -14.19 1.85 -11.71
CA ALA A 9 -15.02 2.00 -10.53
C ALA A 9 -15.71 0.68 -10.16
N ARG A 10 -15.78 0.39 -8.85
CA ARG A 10 -16.57 -0.71 -8.30
C ARG A 10 -17.52 -0.21 -7.23
N LEU A 11 -18.66 -0.90 -7.12
CA LEU A 11 -19.59 -0.71 -6.02
C LEU A 11 -18.96 -1.19 -4.70
N THR A 12 -19.18 -0.42 -3.64
CA THR A 12 -18.84 -0.81 -2.28
C THR A 12 -19.69 -2.00 -1.87
N THR A 13 -19.05 -3.04 -1.37
CA THR A 13 -19.69 -4.29 -0.97
C THR A 13 -19.00 -4.81 0.28
N SER A 14 -19.78 -5.24 1.27
CA SER A 14 -19.29 -5.95 2.45
C SER A 14 -19.24 -7.45 2.19
N SER A 15 -18.24 -8.11 2.75
CA SER A 15 -18.08 -9.55 2.70
C SER A 15 -18.90 -10.21 3.80
N THR A 16 -19.55 -11.33 3.47
CA THR A 16 -20.33 -12.14 4.44
C THR A 16 -19.47 -13.20 5.11
N SER A 17 -18.32 -13.55 4.51
CA SER A 17 -17.42 -14.59 4.96
C SER A 17 -15.97 -14.25 4.59
N TRP A 18 -15.02 -14.73 5.41
CA TRP A 18 -13.59 -14.64 5.15
C TRP A 18 -13.16 -15.21 3.80
N ASN A 19 -13.85 -16.24 3.30
CA ASN A 19 -13.53 -16.82 2.01
C ASN A 19 -13.79 -15.84 0.86
N ASP A 20 -14.89 -15.09 0.92
CA ASP A 20 -15.21 -14.05 -0.05
C ASP A 20 -14.18 -12.90 0.01
N ALA A 21 -13.90 -12.42 1.22
CA ALA A 21 -12.91 -11.37 1.44
C ALA A 21 -11.52 -11.76 0.88
N ARG A 22 -11.07 -13.00 1.14
CA ARG A 22 -9.80 -13.55 0.60
C ARG A 22 -9.82 -13.72 -0.91
N CYS A 23 -10.96 -14.08 -1.51
CA CYS A 23 -11.11 -14.11 -2.96
C CYS A 23 -10.95 -12.72 -3.57
N ARG A 24 -11.60 -11.71 -2.99
CA ARG A 24 -11.51 -10.31 -3.42
C ARG A 24 -10.11 -9.75 -3.25
N ALA A 25 -9.45 -10.03 -2.13
CA ALA A 25 -8.06 -9.67 -1.88
C ALA A 25 -7.11 -10.23 -2.94
N ARG A 26 -7.21 -11.54 -3.23
CA ARG A 26 -6.41 -12.19 -4.27
C ARG A 26 -6.69 -11.61 -5.65
N SER A 27 -7.94 -11.28 -5.96
CA SER A 27 -8.29 -10.62 -7.22
C SER A 27 -7.66 -9.23 -7.32
N LEU A 28 -7.68 -8.44 -6.25
CA LEU A 28 -7.08 -7.12 -6.20
C LEU A 28 -5.55 -7.19 -6.32
N TYR A 29 -4.92 -8.11 -5.57
CA TYR A 29 -3.48 -8.36 -5.65
C TYR A 29 -3.03 -8.74 -7.07
N ARG A 30 -3.78 -9.62 -7.75
CA ARG A 30 -3.48 -10.01 -9.14
C ARG A 30 -3.64 -8.84 -10.11
N ALA A 31 -4.61 -7.95 -9.88
CA ALA A 31 -4.79 -6.76 -10.71
C ALA A 31 -3.55 -5.84 -10.60
N TRP A 32 -3.15 -5.50 -9.37
CA TRP A 32 -1.93 -4.72 -9.10
C TRP A 32 -0.66 -5.37 -9.69
N HIS A 33 -0.50 -6.68 -9.51
CA HIS A 33 0.69 -7.38 -9.98
C HIS A 33 0.82 -7.33 -11.52
N ARG A 34 -0.31 -7.42 -12.23
CA ARG A 34 -0.36 -7.35 -13.70
C ARG A 34 -0.17 -5.95 -14.23
N SER A 35 -0.68 -4.95 -13.51
CA SER A 35 -0.61 -3.55 -13.92
C SER A 35 0.74 -2.89 -13.62
N ALA A 36 1.60 -3.51 -12.80
CA ALA A 36 2.94 -2.99 -12.48
C ALA A 36 3.76 -2.44 -13.68
N PRO A 37 3.91 -3.13 -14.83
CA PRO A 37 4.61 -2.56 -15.98
C PRO A 37 3.91 -1.32 -16.58
N GLU A 38 2.58 -1.28 -16.57
CA GLU A 38 1.79 -0.14 -17.03
C GLU A 38 2.01 1.07 -16.10
N ILE A 39 2.10 0.86 -14.77
CA ILE A 39 2.41 1.92 -13.80
C ILE A 39 3.77 2.55 -14.09
N VAL A 40 4.81 1.72 -14.31
CA VAL A 40 6.16 2.25 -14.60
C VAL A 40 6.16 3.10 -15.87
N GLN A 41 5.42 2.68 -16.90
CA GLN A 41 5.29 3.44 -18.14
C GLN A 41 4.47 4.72 -17.96
N LEU A 42 3.33 4.66 -17.27
CA LEU A 42 2.41 5.78 -17.06
C LEU A 42 3.08 6.92 -16.28
N TYR A 43 3.91 6.57 -15.29
CA TYR A 43 4.59 7.52 -14.41
C TYR A 43 6.05 7.77 -14.78
N ALA A 44 6.56 7.17 -15.86
CA ALA A 44 7.93 7.30 -16.35
C ALA A 44 9.01 7.12 -15.24
N VAL A 45 8.81 6.18 -14.32
CA VAL A 45 9.66 6.05 -13.13
C VAL A 45 10.92 5.22 -13.41
N ASN A 46 12.02 5.55 -12.73
CA ASN A 46 13.35 4.98 -12.97
C ASN A 46 13.63 3.62 -12.31
N PHE A 47 12.61 2.92 -11.77
CA PHE A 47 12.78 1.59 -11.16
C PHE A 47 12.02 0.50 -11.93
N PRO A 48 12.48 -0.76 -11.85
CA PRO A 48 11.86 -1.86 -12.57
C PRO A 48 10.47 -2.21 -12.01
N ALA A 49 9.60 -2.78 -12.84
CA ALA A 49 8.28 -3.27 -12.44
C ALA A 49 8.34 -4.34 -11.32
N SER A 50 9.48 -5.01 -11.13
CA SER A 50 9.72 -5.91 -9.99
C SER A 50 9.69 -5.17 -8.65
N ALA A 51 10.22 -3.95 -8.58
CA ALA A 51 10.20 -3.13 -7.37
C ALA A 51 8.76 -2.76 -6.98
N VAL A 52 7.95 -2.35 -7.95
CA VAL A 52 6.52 -2.08 -7.75
C VAL A 52 5.79 -3.33 -7.24
N ARG A 53 6.04 -4.50 -7.83
CA ARG A 53 5.43 -5.76 -7.35
C ARG A 53 5.84 -6.12 -5.93
N ALA A 54 7.10 -5.90 -5.58
CA ALA A 54 7.60 -6.12 -4.22
C ALA A 54 6.92 -5.18 -3.22
N LYS A 55 6.74 -3.90 -3.56
CA LYS A 55 6.00 -2.93 -2.72
C LYS A 55 4.54 -3.28 -2.55
N VAL A 56 3.86 -3.66 -3.63
CA VAL A 56 2.48 -4.16 -3.55
C VAL A 56 2.43 -5.36 -2.59
N ARG A 57 3.36 -6.31 -2.71
CA ARG A 57 3.41 -7.46 -1.79
C ARG A 57 3.62 -7.04 -0.34
N GLN A 58 4.56 -6.13 -0.07
CA GLN A 58 4.84 -5.60 1.27
C GLN A 58 3.59 -4.98 1.91
N GLU A 59 2.82 -4.17 1.17
CA GLU A 59 1.59 -3.55 1.70
C GLU A 59 0.46 -4.56 1.96
N PHE A 60 0.36 -5.63 1.16
CA PHE A 60 -0.58 -6.72 1.44
C PHE A 60 -0.16 -7.54 2.66
N GLU A 61 1.14 -7.80 2.83
CA GLU A 61 1.68 -8.53 3.99
C GLU A 61 1.57 -7.71 5.29
N ARG A 62 1.74 -6.38 5.21
CA ARG A 62 1.54 -5.47 6.36
C ARG A 62 0.15 -5.62 7.01
N ASN A 63 -0.87 -5.92 6.19
CA ASN A 63 -2.25 -6.05 6.63
C ASN A 63 -2.69 -7.52 6.79
N GLN A 64 -1.76 -8.47 6.81
CA GLN A 64 -2.08 -9.90 6.87
C GLN A 64 -2.73 -10.33 8.20
N LEU A 65 -2.37 -9.67 9.31
CA LEU A 65 -2.79 -10.03 10.68
C LEU A 65 -4.06 -9.29 11.13
N VAL A 66 -4.87 -8.78 10.19
CA VAL A 66 -6.13 -8.11 10.53
C VAL A 66 -7.21 -9.16 10.78
N ASP A 67 -7.66 -9.25 12.02
CA ASP A 67 -8.62 -10.25 12.48
C ASP A 67 -10.10 -9.83 12.33
N ASP A 68 -10.38 -8.56 12.08
CA ASP A 68 -11.74 -8.05 11.89
C ASP A 68 -12.12 -7.98 10.40
N LEU A 69 -13.26 -8.59 10.06
CA LEU A 69 -13.75 -8.69 8.69
C LEU A 69 -14.17 -7.31 8.13
N GLN A 70 -14.80 -6.47 8.95
CA GLN A 70 -15.27 -5.15 8.50
C GLN A 70 -14.08 -4.23 8.21
N THR A 71 -13.07 -4.25 9.08
CA THR A 71 -11.79 -3.57 8.85
C THR A 71 -11.11 -4.06 7.58
N TYR A 72 -11.13 -5.38 7.33
CA TYR A 72 -10.57 -5.96 6.11
C TYR A 72 -11.27 -5.45 4.85
N ASP A 73 -12.59 -5.33 4.85
CA ASP A 73 -13.35 -4.79 3.72
C ASP A 73 -13.04 -3.32 3.45
N VAL A 74 -12.85 -2.52 4.51
CA VAL A 74 -12.41 -1.12 4.37
C VAL A 74 -11.03 -1.04 3.74
N LEU A 75 -10.10 -1.92 4.12
CA LEU A 75 -8.77 -2.00 3.52
C LEU A 75 -8.82 -2.39 2.04
N LEU A 76 -9.66 -3.37 1.69
CA LEU A 76 -9.88 -3.75 0.29
C LEU A 76 -10.48 -2.62 -0.54
N LEU A 77 -11.43 -1.87 0.02
CA LEU A 77 -12.01 -0.70 -0.63
C LEU A 77 -10.95 0.36 -0.88
N LYS A 78 -10.16 0.73 0.14
CA LYS A 78 -9.06 1.70 0.01
C LYS A 78 -8.03 1.24 -1.02
N GLY A 79 -7.63 -0.04 -0.99
CA GLY A 79 -6.69 -0.59 -1.96
C GLY A 79 -7.22 -0.59 -3.40
N HIS A 80 -8.54 -0.66 -3.58
CA HIS A 80 -9.16 -0.52 -4.89
C HIS A 80 -9.28 0.94 -5.35
N GLN A 81 -9.57 1.87 -4.44
CA GLN A 81 -9.55 3.32 -4.74
C GLN A 81 -8.15 3.76 -5.16
N GLU A 82 -7.13 3.36 -4.40
CA GLU A 82 -5.72 3.58 -4.74
C GLU A 82 -5.35 3.03 -6.12
N TYR A 83 -5.85 1.83 -6.47
CA TYR A 83 -5.64 1.23 -7.78
C TYR A 83 -6.29 2.06 -8.90
N GLN A 84 -7.52 2.51 -8.67
CA GLN A 84 -8.26 3.33 -9.61
C GLN A 84 -7.57 4.68 -9.84
N GLU A 85 -7.15 5.35 -8.77
CA GLU A 85 -6.42 6.62 -8.82
C GLU A 85 -5.09 6.48 -9.58
N THR A 86 -4.37 5.37 -9.37
CA THR A 86 -3.09 5.10 -10.05
C THR A 86 -3.29 4.79 -11.53
N MET A 87 -4.21 3.89 -11.88
CA MET A 87 -4.44 3.50 -13.28
C MET A 87 -5.05 4.59 -14.14
N ASN A 88 -5.87 5.46 -13.54
CA ASN A 88 -6.49 6.57 -14.26
C ASN A 88 -5.58 7.82 -14.32
N GLY A 89 -4.37 7.76 -13.76
CA GLY A 89 -3.45 8.91 -13.74
C GLY A 89 -3.96 10.07 -12.89
N TRP A 90 -4.79 9.81 -11.88
CA TRP A 90 -5.26 10.84 -10.94
C TRP A 90 -4.20 11.17 -9.90
N LYS A 91 -3.31 10.22 -9.60
CA LYS A 91 -2.14 10.44 -8.74
C LYS A 91 -1.02 11.15 -9.49
N MET A 92 -0.20 11.87 -8.72
CA MET A 92 1.07 12.45 -9.19
C MET A 92 2.23 11.48 -8.91
N GLU A 93 3.31 11.59 -9.69
CA GLU A 93 4.52 10.77 -9.52
C GLU A 93 5.07 10.82 -8.08
N SER A 94 5.08 12.00 -7.46
CA SER A 94 5.55 12.17 -6.07
C SER A 94 4.78 11.31 -5.06
N GLN A 95 3.50 11.05 -5.31
CA GLN A 95 2.67 10.20 -4.44
C GLN A 95 3.03 8.73 -4.62
N LEU A 96 3.42 8.32 -5.83
CA LEU A 96 3.90 6.96 -6.12
C LEU A 96 5.29 6.74 -5.49
N LEU A 97 6.20 7.70 -5.66
CA LEU A 97 7.53 7.67 -5.04
C LEU A 97 7.47 7.57 -3.51
N ARG A 98 6.41 8.12 -2.89
CA ARG A 98 6.22 8.01 -1.44
C ARG A 98 6.14 6.57 -0.93
N TRP A 99 5.77 5.59 -1.75
CA TRP A 99 5.82 4.16 -1.36
C TRP A 99 7.24 3.66 -1.11
N PHE A 100 8.23 4.31 -1.71
CA PHE A 100 9.66 3.99 -1.60
C PHE A 100 10.39 4.87 -0.58
N GLN A 101 9.71 5.86 0.02
CA GLN A 101 10.32 6.82 0.94
C GLN A 101 11.05 6.14 2.12
N GLN A 102 10.54 5.02 2.63
CA GLN A 102 11.20 4.28 3.72
C GLN A 102 12.55 3.66 3.32
N GLU A 103 12.78 3.41 2.03
CA GLU A 103 14.04 2.87 1.52
C GLU A 103 15.05 3.98 1.23
N GLU A 104 14.58 5.19 0.91
CA GLU A 104 15.43 6.36 0.64
C GLU A 104 15.89 7.06 1.93
N LEU A 105 15.11 6.97 3.01
CA LEU A 105 15.46 7.58 4.29
C LEU A 105 16.67 6.88 4.90
N PRO A 106 17.59 7.63 5.55
CA PRO A 106 18.69 7.02 6.29
C PRO A 106 18.12 6.10 7.36
N ALA A 107 18.79 4.96 7.57
CA ALA A 107 18.41 3.98 8.58
C ALA A 107 18.07 4.66 9.90
N ARG A 108 16.92 4.31 10.49
CA ARG A 108 16.54 4.86 11.80
C ARG A 108 17.61 4.40 12.81
N PRO A 109 18.10 5.29 13.69
CA PRO A 109 19.01 4.89 14.75
C PRO A 109 18.43 3.73 15.57
N ASP A 110 19.29 2.77 15.92
CA ASP A 110 18.88 1.61 16.71
C ASP A 110 18.97 1.89 18.22
N ASN A 111 19.83 2.83 18.61
CA ASN A 111 20.06 3.19 20.00
C ASN A 111 19.43 4.55 20.35
N PHE A 112 18.97 4.65 21.60
CA PHE A 112 18.40 5.88 22.16
C PHE A 112 19.37 7.07 22.05
N LEU A 113 20.67 6.87 22.34
CA LEU A 113 21.65 7.97 22.28
C LEU A 113 21.82 8.53 20.86
N ASP A 114 21.84 7.68 19.84
CA ASP A 114 21.95 8.10 18.45
C ASP A 114 20.68 8.86 18.01
N ALA A 115 19.50 8.39 18.44
CA ALA A 115 18.23 9.07 18.22
C ALA A 115 18.17 10.44 18.91
N PHE A 116 18.65 10.52 20.16
CA PHE A 116 18.75 11.73 20.94
C PHE A 116 19.67 12.76 20.29
N TYR A 117 20.86 12.34 19.81
CA TYR A 117 21.78 13.24 19.10
C TYR A 117 21.22 13.75 17.76
N LEU A 118 20.34 12.97 17.12
CA LEU A 118 19.65 13.38 15.90
C LEU A 118 18.37 14.19 16.17
N SER A 119 18.04 14.47 17.44
CA SER A 119 16.78 15.10 17.86
C SER A 119 15.55 14.41 17.26
N ARG A 120 15.59 13.08 17.18
CA ARG A 120 14.48 12.24 16.70
C ARG A 120 13.86 11.53 17.89
N ASP A 121 12.59 11.83 18.20
CA ASP A 121 11.83 11.13 19.24
C ASP A 121 11.56 9.68 18.80
N ASP A 122 12.20 8.72 19.46
CA ASP A 122 11.92 7.30 19.28
C ASP A 122 10.76 6.87 20.20
N GLY A 123 9.65 6.45 19.61
CA GLY A 123 8.55 5.77 20.30
C GLY A 123 8.79 4.26 20.53
N LYS A 124 10.02 3.78 20.39
CA LYS A 124 10.37 2.38 20.67
C LYS A 124 10.54 2.21 22.17
N VAL A 125 9.77 1.29 22.77
CA VAL A 125 9.95 0.89 24.18
C VAL A 125 11.37 0.36 24.34
N VAL A 126 12.20 1.04 25.13
CA VAL A 126 13.56 0.62 25.45
C VAL A 126 13.47 -0.71 26.19
N GLN A 127 13.92 -1.80 25.55
CA GLN A 127 14.09 -3.08 26.21
C GLN A 127 15.27 -2.94 27.19
N PRO A 128 15.10 -3.20 28.50
CA PRO A 128 16.20 -3.14 29.43
C PRO A 128 17.23 -4.22 29.06
N THR A 129 18.45 -3.78 28.79
CA THR A 129 19.62 -4.68 28.72
C THR A 129 19.81 -5.34 30.08
N SER A 130 19.81 -6.68 30.10
CA SER A 130 20.09 -7.49 31.29
C SER A 130 21.49 -7.27 31.85
#